data_AF-A0AAP0J5E4-F1
#
_entry.id   AF-A0AAP0J5E4-F1
#
_cell.length_a   1.000
_cell.length_b   1.000
_cell.length_c   1.000
_cell.angle_alpha   90.00
_cell.angle_beta   90.00
_cell.angle_gamma   90.00
#
_symmetry.space_group_name_H-M   'P 1'
#
loop_
_entity.id
_entity.type
_entity.pdbx_description
1 polymer ?
#
loop_
_entity_poly.entity_id
_entity_poly.type
_entity_poly.pdbx_seq_one_letter_code
_entity_poly.pdbx_strand_id
1 'polypeptide(L)'
;MGETLNGTSFLNIEEELELMNKTLNEAVRAQKGEKEAMTELGLKRARLFGWPNTYVFTKAMGEMLIGRLRENLPIVIIRPTIITSTFKEPFPGWIEGFR
;
A
#
# COMPACT_ATOMS: atom_id res chain seq x y z
N MET A 1 -4.92 12.34 11.30
CA MET A 1 -4.93 11.06 10.53
C MET A 1 -4.86 11.42 9.06
N GLY A 2 -3.81 10.99 8.36
CA GLY A 2 -3.35 11.50 7.06
C GLY A 2 -1.91 12.05 7.08
N GLU A 3 -1.29 12.06 8.26
CA GLU A 3 0.12 12.45 8.44
C GLU A 3 1.06 11.44 7.79
N THR A 4 2.03 11.97 7.04
CA THR A 4 3.05 11.18 6.36
C THR A 4 4.25 10.94 7.29
N LEU A 5 5.03 9.87 7.08
CA LEU A 5 6.21 9.48 7.85
C LEU A 5 7.29 10.56 7.78
N ASN A 6 7.36 11.26 6.65
CA ASN A 6 8.26 12.39 6.48
C ASN A 6 7.73 13.69 7.13
N GLY A 7 6.49 13.73 7.64
CA GLY A 7 5.90 14.85 8.38
C GLY A 7 5.64 16.12 7.56
N THR A 8 5.90 16.10 6.25
CA THR A 8 5.89 17.30 5.38
C THR A 8 4.68 17.35 4.45
N SER A 9 3.87 16.31 4.38
CA SER A 9 2.73 16.23 3.45
C SER A 9 1.52 15.55 4.07
N PHE A 10 0.34 15.87 3.55
CA PHE A 10 -0.90 15.20 3.92
C PHE A 10 -1.26 14.21 2.82
N LEU A 11 -1.49 12.94 3.19
CA LEU A 11 -1.90 11.90 2.25
C LEU A 11 -3.43 11.91 2.11
N ASN A 12 -3.91 12.38 0.97
CA ASN A 12 -5.33 12.34 0.61
C ASN A 12 -5.63 11.10 -0.24
N ILE A 13 -6.44 10.19 0.29
CA ILE A 13 -6.72 8.90 -0.35
C ILE A 13 -7.61 9.06 -1.59
N GLU A 14 -8.52 10.02 -1.61
CA GLU A 14 -9.33 10.29 -2.80
C GLU A 14 -8.45 10.76 -3.97
N GLU A 15 -7.49 11.63 -3.71
CA GLU A 15 -6.52 12.10 -4.72
C GLU A 15 -5.61 10.95 -5.22
N GLU A 16 -5.21 10.02 -4.35
CA GLU A 16 -4.46 8.83 -4.76
C GLU A 16 -5.27 7.93 -5.71
N LEU A 17 -6.58 7.77 -5.45
CA LEU A 17 -7.47 6.99 -6.31
C LEU A 17 -7.66 7.64 -7.69
N GLU A 18 -7.83 8.96 -7.73
CA GLU A 18 -7.87 9.71 -8.99
C GLU A 18 -6.57 9.56 -9.79
N LEU A 19 -5.43 9.68 -9.11
CA LEU A 19 -4.11 9.51 -9.73
C LEU A 19 -3.90 8.09 -10.27
N MET A 20 -4.33 7.08 -9.52
CA MET A 20 -4.30 5.68 -9.95
C MET A 20 -5.13 5.48 -11.22
N ASN A 21 -6.38 5.94 -11.23
CA ASN A 21 -7.28 5.82 -12.38
C ASN A 21 -6.71 6.54 -13.62
N LYS A 22 -6.15 7.74 -13.42
CA LYS A 22 -5.46 8.46 -14.50
C LYS A 22 -4.28 7.65 -15.06
N THR A 23 -3.45 7.10 -14.19
CA THR A 23 -2.27 6.31 -14.58
C THR A 23 -2.67 5.03 -15.33
N LEU A 24 -3.75 4.36 -14.89
CA LEU A 24 -4.29 3.19 -15.59
C LEU A 24 -4.78 3.56 -16.99
N ASN A 25 -5.56 4.64 -17.11
CA ASN A 25 -6.05 5.12 -18.40
C ASN A 25 -4.91 5.48 -19.37
N GLU A 26 -3.85 6.11 -18.85
CA GLU A 26 -2.64 6.41 -19.63
C GLU A 26 -1.90 5.13 -20.06
N ALA A 27 -1.78 4.14 -19.17
CA ALA A 27 -1.16 2.86 -19.49
C ALA A 27 -1.92 2.13 -20.60
N VAL A 28 -3.25 2.08 -20.52
CA VAL A 28 -4.13 1.50 -21.56
C VAL A 28 -3.93 2.22 -22.89
N ARG A 29 -3.94 3.56 -22.90
CA ARG A 29 -3.73 4.36 -24.13
C ARG A 29 -2.35 4.13 -24.74
N ALA A 30 -1.32 3.99 -23.91
CA ALA A 30 0.05 3.74 -24.34
C ALA A 30 0.34 2.25 -24.64
N GLN A 31 -0.65 1.36 -24.51
CA GLN A 31 -0.47 -0.10 -24.58
C GLN A 31 0.66 -0.62 -23.67
N LYS A 32 0.88 0.06 -22.54
CA LYS A 32 1.82 -0.34 -21.48
C LYS A 32 1.12 -1.32 -20.55
N GLY A 33 1.85 -2.30 -20.04
CA GLY A 33 1.31 -3.24 -19.07
C GLY A 33 0.84 -2.52 -17.78
N GLU A 34 -0.40 -2.78 -17.40
CA GLU A 34 -1.05 -2.16 -16.24
C GLU A 34 -0.33 -2.48 -14.94
N LYS A 35 0.14 -3.73 -14.81
CA LYS A 35 0.88 -4.19 -13.63
C LYS A 35 2.17 -3.43 -13.44
N GLU A 36 2.93 -3.22 -14.51
CA GLU A 36 4.17 -2.47 -14.50
C GLU A 36 3.91 -1.00 -14.13
N ALA A 37 2.89 -0.39 -14.72
CA ALA A 37 2.50 0.99 -14.42
C ALA A 37 2.07 1.16 -12.95
N MET A 38 1.28 0.23 -12.40
CA MET A 38 0.86 0.26 -10.99
C MET A 38 2.01 0.01 -10.02
N THR A 39 2.93 -0.88 -10.38
CA THR A 39 4.14 -1.15 -9.58
C THR A 39 5.02 0.11 -9.50
N GLU A 40 5.24 0.75 -10.64
CA GLU A 40 6.02 2.00 -10.73
C GLU A 40 5.36 3.13 -9.95
N LEU A 41 4.05 3.33 -10.12
CA LEU A 41 3.28 4.33 -9.40
C LEU A 41 3.39 4.11 -7.89
N GLY A 42 3.08 2.90 -7.41
CA GLY A 42 3.13 2.57 -5.99
C GLY A 42 4.49 2.87 -5.37
N LEU A 43 5.59 2.47 -6.04
CA LEU A 43 6.96 2.74 -5.57
C LEU A 43 7.24 4.24 -5.50
N LYS A 44 6.79 5.01 -6.49
CA LYS A 44 6.92 6.46 -6.50
C LYS A 44 6.15 7.10 -5.35
N ARG A 45 4.90 6.69 -5.09
CA ARG A 45 4.08 7.22 -3.99
C ARG A 45 4.67 6.87 -2.63
N ALA A 46 5.07 5.61 -2.42
CA ALA A 46 5.70 5.18 -1.18
C ALA A 46 6.93 6.05 -0.84
N ARG A 47 7.84 6.24 -1.82
CA ARG A 47 9.02 7.11 -1.64
C ARG A 47 8.65 8.56 -1.36
N LEU A 48 7.67 9.11 -2.08
CA LEU A 48 7.24 10.50 -1.92
C LEU A 48 6.83 10.80 -0.47
N PHE A 49 6.09 9.87 0.14
CA PHE A 49 5.59 10.04 1.50
C PHE A 49 6.59 9.58 2.58
N GLY A 50 7.66 8.88 2.20
CA GLY A 50 8.70 8.41 3.13
C GLY A 50 8.56 6.94 3.58
N TRP A 51 7.79 6.14 2.86
CA TRP A 51 7.62 4.71 3.13
C TRP A 51 8.66 3.88 2.39
N PRO A 52 9.21 2.84 3.03
CA PRO A 52 10.31 2.05 2.46
C PRO A 52 9.88 1.19 1.26
N ASN A 53 8.61 0.82 1.17
CA ASN A 53 8.07 0.04 0.07
C ASN A 53 6.54 0.20 -0.04
N THR A 54 5.98 -0.32 -1.13
CA THR A 54 4.54 -0.26 -1.45
C THR A 54 3.67 -1.03 -0.45
N TYR A 55 4.18 -2.11 0.13
CA TYR A 55 3.43 -2.91 1.11
C TYR A 55 3.15 -2.10 2.38
N VAL A 56 4.18 -1.54 3.00
CA VAL A 56 4.00 -0.73 4.23
C VAL A 56 3.16 0.50 3.93
N PHE A 57 3.33 1.11 2.74
CA PHE A 57 2.56 2.27 2.30
C PHE A 57 1.06 1.96 2.21
N THR A 58 0.70 0.89 1.50
CA THR A 58 -0.70 0.48 1.34
C THR A 58 -1.35 0.01 2.64
N LYS A 59 -0.59 -0.62 3.54
CA LYS A 59 -1.10 -0.95 4.89
C LYS A 59 -1.38 0.29 5.71
N ALA A 60 -0.48 1.29 5.71
CA ALA A 60 -0.70 2.55 6.40
C ALA A 60 -1.95 3.29 5.85
N MET A 61 -2.14 3.33 4.53
CA MET A 61 -3.37 3.87 3.93
C MET A 61 -4.63 3.13 4.40
N GLY A 62 -4.58 1.80 4.50
CA GLY A 62 -5.70 1.02 5.03
C GLY A 62 -6.05 1.39 6.47
N GLU A 63 -5.05 1.57 7.34
CA GLU A 63 -5.28 2.02 8.72
C GLU A 63 -5.86 3.44 8.78
N MET A 64 -5.42 4.34 7.89
CA MET A 64 -6.00 5.69 7.76
C MET A 64 -7.47 5.63 7.35
N LEU A 65 -7.83 4.80 6.38
CA LEU A 65 -9.23 4.59 5.97
C LEU A 65 -10.08 4.09 7.12
N ILE A 66 -9.60 3.07 7.85
CA ILE A 66 -10.29 2.54 9.02
C ILE A 66 -10.50 3.64 10.07
N GLY A 67 -9.46 4.44 10.35
CA GLY A 67 -9.56 5.56 11.28
C GLY A 67 -10.61 6.61 10.87
N ARG A 68 -10.78 6.85 9.56
CA ARG A 68 -11.79 7.76 9.00
C ARG A 68 -13.20 7.17 8.98
N LEU A 69 -13.35 5.90 8.62
CA LEU A 69 -14.64 5.25 8.34
C LEU A 69 -15.25 4.53 9.55
N ARG A 70 -14.50 4.34 10.65
CA ARG A 70 -14.98 3.57 11.81
C ARG A 70 -16.22 4.12 12.50
N GLU A 71 -16.52 5.41 12.34
CA GLU A 71 -17.59 6.10 13.07
C GLU A 71 -17.57 5.76 14.58
N ASN A 72 -18.61 5.08 15.07
CA ASN A 72 -18.76 4.67 16.47
C ASN A 72 -18.38 3.20 16.73
N LEU A 73 -17.84 2.49 15.73
CA LEU A 73 -17.41 1.10 15.88
C LEU A 73 -16.10 1.04 16.70
N PRO A 74 -16.05 0.29 17.82
CA PRO A 74 -14.81 0.06 18.52
C PRO A 74 -13.88 -0.82 17.68
N ILE A 75 -12.68 -0.32 17.38
CA ILE A 75 -11.69 -1.01 16.53
C ILE A 75 -10.34 -1.08 17.25
N VAL A 76 -9.70 -2.25 17.17
CA VAL A 76 -8.31 -2.48 17.57
C VAL A 76 -7.51 -2.87 16.34
N ILE A 77 -6.36 -2.22 16.13
CA ILE A 77 -5.40 -2.56 15.07
C ILE A 77 -4.19 -3.21 15.73
N ILE A 78 -3.91 -4.46 15.37
CA ILE A 78 -2.75 -5.21 15.85
C ILE A 78 -1.71 -5.23 14.73
N ARG A 79 -0.46 -4.84 15.06
CA ARG A 79 0.68 -4.83 14.12
C ARG A 79 1.69 -5.89 14.54
N PRO A 80 1.50 -7.15 14.14
CA PRO A 80 2.45 -8.22 14.44
C PRO A 80 3.78 -7.97 13.71
N THR A 81 4.85 -8.57 14.22
CA THR A 81 6.14 -8.65 13.52
C THR A 81 6.04 -9.62 12.33
N ILE A 82 7.14 -9.80 11.60
CA ILE A 82 7.23 -10.77 10.49
C ILE A 82 6.72 -12.15 10.94
N ILE A 83 5.83 -12.74 10.14
CA ILE A 83 5.30 -14.09 10.34
C ILE A 83 6.09 -15.04 9.44
N THR A 84 6.86 -15.93 10.07
CA THR A 84 7.80 -16.84 9.39
C THR A 84 7.25 -18.25 9.15
N SER A 85 6.09 -18.58 9.73
CA SER A 85 5.52 -19.93 9.68
C SER A 85 4.09 -19.87 9.14
N THR A 86 3.72 -20.84 8.31
CA THR A 86 2.33 -21.02 7.86
C THR A 86 1.61 -22.03 8.76
N PHE A 87 0.30 -21.85 8.95
CA PHE A 87 -0.51 -22.73 9.79
C PHE A 87 -0.74 -24.12 9.17
N LYS A 88 -0.78 -24.22 7.84
CA LYS A 88 -0.94 -25.49 7.12
C LYS A 88 -0.13 -25.44 5.83
N GLU A 89 1.05 -26.06 5.88
CA GLU A 89 2.07 -26.24 4.83
C GLU A 89 2.59 -24.98 4.11
N PRO A 90 3.89 -24.88 3.83
CA PRO A 90 4.40 -23.87 2.91
C PRO A 90 4.03 -24.29 1.48
N PHE A 91 3.40 -23.38 0.74
CA PHE A 91 3.17 -23.53 -0.70
C PHE A 91 4.43 -23.18 -1.49
N PRO A 92 4.58 -23.66 -2.74
CA PRO A 92 5.71 -23.30 -3.59
C PRO A 92 5.91 -21.78 -3.67
N GLY A 93 7.12 -21.30 -3.37
CA GLY A 93 7.44 -19.86 -3.25
C GLY A 93 7.43 -19.28 -1.82
N TRP A 94 7.21 -20.10 -0.79
CA TRP A 94 7.31 -19.70 0.62
C TRP A 94 8.77 -19.68 1.10
N ILE A 95 9.28 -18.50 1.51
CA ILE A 95 10.64 -18.23 2.08
C ILE A 95 11.77 -19.05 1.41
N GLU A 96 11.60 -19.44 0.15
CA GLU A 96 12.59 -20.18 -0.60
C GLU A 96 13.60 -19.14 -1.11
N GLY A 97 14.76 -19.05 -0.45
CA GLY A 97 15.85 -18.15 -0.85
C GLY A 97 16.19 -17.00 0.14
N PHE A 98 15.65 -16.99 1.36
CA PHE A 98 16.14 -16.10 2.44
C PHE A 98 17.24 -16.78 3.29
N ARG A 99 18.25 -17.35 2.65
CA ARG A 99 19.44 -17.89 3.34
C ARG A 99 20.72 -17.54 2.59
#